data_AF-A0A2E8JPY3-F1
#
_entry.id   AF-A0A2E8JPY3-F1
#
_cell.length_a   1.000
_cell.length_b   1.000
_cell.length_c   1.000
_cell.angle_alpha   90.00
_cell.angle_beta   90.00
_cell.angle_gamma   90.00
#
_symmetry.space_group_name_H-M   'P 1'
#
loop_
_entity.id
_entity.type
_entity.pdbx_description
1 polymer ?
#
loop_
_entity_poly.entity_id
_entity_poly.type
_entity_poly.pdbx_seq_one_letter_code
_entity_poly.pdbx_strand_id
1 'polypeptide(L)'
;MKKHIEKLREQASGILKEITKEPRLKLKTADKKAISRAFEENLEKAAKENLMFSWVIDADTNTMATCMLDKNHDFKGVLWEQKTQAAKKSTLEYKIIEWMASDDTGVSSKTMAFIAAGVPLRKIDYVSGPLDSGDFGRCYRLLKAVPEIRDYFPDIARKVKSFKAIIKHWDELSALYEKEIGSGRYIETTQRMRELLDRFPKLPSSPVQTSTSPAKKATGTSKTKAAIKKKSAS
;
A
#
# COMPACT_ATOMS: atom_id res chain seq x y z
N MET A 1 -5.16 47.93 24.31
CA MET A 1 -5.56 46.51 24.11
C MET A 1 -6.53 46.33 22.94
N LYS A 2 -7.77 46.84 22.97
CA LYS A 2 -8.77 46.60 21.90
C LYS A 2 -8.26 46.90 20.48
N LYS A 3 -7.69 48.09 20.25
CA LYS A 3 -7.09 48.47 18.95
C LYS A 3 -5.94 47.56 18.48
N HIS A 4 -5.17 47.00 19.42
CA HIS A 4 -4.06 46.10 19.11
C HIS A 4 -4.57 44.71 18.71
N ILE A 5 -5.55 44.18 19.45
CA ILE A 5 -6.25 42.92 19.11
C ILE A 5 -6.89 43.03 17.73
N GLU A 6 -7.52 44.16 17.43
CA GLU A 6 -8.18 44.41 16.14
C GLU A 6 -7.17 44.45 14.99
N LYS A 7 -6.01 45.09 15.19
CA LYS A 7 -4.90 45.06 14.23
C LYS A 7 -4.36 43.64 14.00
N LEU A 8 -4.20 42.85 15.06
CA LEU A 8 -3.74 41.46 14.96
C LEU A 8 -4.78 40.59 14.23
N ARG A 9 -6.08 40.83 14.46
CA ARG A 9 -7.19 40.17 13.73
C ARG A 9 -7.20 40.52 12.25
N GLU A 10 -6.94 41.76 11.87
CA GLU A 10 -6.83 42.14 10.45
C GLU A 10 -5.66 41.44 9.77
N GLN A 11 -4.47 41.47 10.39
CA GLN A 11 -3.30 40.78 9.88
C GLN A 11 -3.61 39.30 9.67
N ALA A 12 -4.08 38.64 10.72
CA ALA A 12 -4.50 37.25 10.70
C ALA A 12 -5.51 36.89 9.61
N SER A 13 -6.56 37.70 9.46
CA SER A 13 -7.59 37.48 8.44
C SER A 13 -6.99 37.56 7.04
N GLY A 14 -6.05 38.49 6.82
CA GLY A 14 -5.27 38.57 5.60
C GLY A 14 -4.54 37.26 5.31
N ILE A 15 -3.82 36.71 6.28
CA ILE A 15 -3.06 35.50 6.02
C ILE A 15 -3.93 34.24 5.92
N LEU A 16 -5.02 34.14 6.68
CA LEU A 16 -5.96 33.03 6.52
C LEU A 16 -6.55 33.00 5.10
N LYS A 17 -6.82 34.17 4.51
CA LYS A 17 -7.25 34.29 3.11
C LYS A 17 -6.16 33.82 2.14
N GLU A 18 -4.90 34.18 2.35
CA GLU A 18 -3.78 33.71 1.52
C GLU A 18 -3.57 32.19 1.64
N ILE A 19 -3.64 31.62 2.85
CA ILE A 19 -3.57 30.16 3.07
C ILE A 19 -4.69 29.44 2.32
N THR A 20 -5.91 29.98 2.31
CA THR A 20 -7.02 29.35 1.59
C THR A 20 -6.88 29.41 0.07
N LYS A 21 -6.01 30.28 -0.45
CA LYS A 21 -5.68 30.37 -1.88
C LYS A 21 -4.53 29.46 -2.29
N GLU A 22 -3.71 29.00 -1.33
CA GLU A 22 -2.55 28.15 -1.61
C GLU A 22 -2.97 26.78 -2.17
N PRO A 23 -2.70 26.49 -3.47
CA PRO A 23 -3.21 25.29 -4.13
C PRO A 23 -2.61 23.99 -3.59
N ARG A 24 -1.48 24.08 -2.87
CA ARG A 24 -0.81 22.93 -2.24
C ARG A 24 -1.48 22.46 -0.96
N LEU A 25 -2.29 23.32 -0.32
CA LEU A 25 -2.93 23.06 0.97
C LEU A 25 -4.41 22.76 0.77
N LYS A 26 -4.73 21.51 0.41
CA LYS A 26 -6.12 21.04 0.32
C LYS A 26 -6.74 20.81 1.71
N LEU A 27 -7.01 21.89 2.43
CA LEU A 27 -7.63 21.86 3.77
C LEU A 27 -9.13 21.56 3.68
N LYS A 28 -9.62 20.57 4.43
CA LYS A 28 -11.06 20.30 4.55
C LYS A 28 -11.74 21.39 5.38
N THR A 29 -13.05 21.56 5.21
CA THR A 29 -13.83 22.59 5.91
C THR A 29 -13.78 22.48 7.43
N ALA A 30 -13.72 21.24 7.97
CA ALA A 30 -13.56 21.00 9.41
C ALA A 30 -12.22 21.52 9.94
N ASP A 31 -11.14 21.32 9.17
CA ASP A 31 -9.80 21.78 9.52
C ASP A 31 -9.74 23.32 9.52
N LYS A 32 -10.38 23.98 8.54
CA LYS A 32 -10.48 25.45 8.48
C LYS A 32 -11.16 26.05 9.73
N LYS A 33 -12.20 25.37 10.24
CA LYS A 33 -12.92 25.81 11.45
C LYS A 33 -12.08 25.61 12.72
N ALA A 34 -11.37 24.49 12.81
CA ALA A 34 -10.43 24.23 13.90
C ALA A 34 -9.27 25.23 13.91
N ILE A 35 -8.73 25.55 12.72
CA ILE A 35 -7.71 26.58 12.52
C ILE A 35 -8.21 27.93 13.04
N SER A 36 -9.41 28.35 12.62
CA SER A 36 -9.96 29.64 13.04
C SER A 36 -10.15 29.74 14.56
N ARG A 37 -10.55 28.65 15.23
CA ARG A 37 -10.75 28.63 16.68
C ARG A 37 -9.42 28.70 17.45
N ALA A 38 -8.47 27.83 17.11
CA ALA A 38 -7.13 27.83 17.74
C ALA A 38 -6.41 29.15 17.52
N PHE A 39 -6.68 29.80 16.39
CA PHE A 39 -6.16 31.12 16.08
C PHE A 39 -6.73 32.20 17.02
N GLU A 40 -8.05 32.27 17.22
CA GLU A 40 -8.67 33.25 18.13
C GLU A 40 -8.24 33.06 19.59
N GLU A 41 -8.15 31.82 20.08
CA GLU A 41 -7.68 31.53 21.45
C GLU A 41 -6.25 32.04 21.69
N ASN A 42 -5.40 31.94 20.68
CA ASN A 42 -4.01 32.35 20.76
C ASN A 42 -3.80 33.85 20.48
N LEU A 43 -4.69 34.51 19.72
CA LEU A 43 -4.70 35.97 19.57
C LEU A 43 -4.80 36.67 20.93
N GLU A 44 -5.64 36.16 21.82
CA GLU A 44 -5.79 36.71 23.15
C GLU A 44 -4.50 36.61 23.97
N LYS A 45 -3.77 35.51 23.81
CA LYS A 45 -2.48 35.30 24.47
C LYS A 45 -1.40 36.23 23.91
N ALA A 46 -1.27 36.31 22.58
CA ALA A 46 -0.31 37.19 21.91
C ALA A 46 -0.56 38.67 22.23
N ALA A 47 -1.83 39.09 22.33
CA ALA A 47 -2.18 40.45 22.67
C ALA A 47 -1.86 40.82 24.13
N LYS A 48 -1.95 39.87 25.07
CA LYS A 48 -1.51 40.05 26.47
C LYS A 48 0.00 40.21 26.57
N GLU A 49 0.74 39.46 25.74
CA GLU A 49 2.20 39.41 25.75
C GLU A 49 2.86 40.41 24.75
N ASN A 50 2.07 41.16 23.98
CA ASN A 50 2.53 42.15 22.99
C ASN A 50 3.45 41.56 21.90
N LEU A 51 3.07 40.38 21.41
CA LEU A 51 3.84 39.60 20.42
C LEU A 51 3.37 39.89 18.98
N MET A 52 4.31 39.80 18.03
CA MET A 52 4.03 39.85 16.59
C MET A 52 3.84 38.45 16.01
N PHE A 53 3.11 38.35 14.90
CA PHE A 53 2.91 37.12 14.15
C PHE A 53 3.78 37.06 12.90
N SER A 54 4.42 35.92 12.67
CA SER A 54 5.12 35.58 11.43
C SER A 54 4.72 34.18 10.97
N TRP A 55 4.95 33.87 9.70
CA TRP A 55 4.60 32.59 9.08
C TRP A 55 5.86 31.88 8.67
N VAL A 56 5.95 30.61 9.01
CA VAL A 56 7.02 29.74 8.57
C VAL A 56 6.39 28.60 7.81
N ILE A 57 6.77 28.48 6.54
CA ILE A 57 6.51 27.31 5.72
C ILE A 57 7.82 26.57 5.64
N ASP A 58 7.90 25.42 6.29
CA ASP A 58 8.99 24.49 6.09
C ASP A 58 8.61 23.58 4.91
N ALA A 59 9.30 23.80 3.78
CA ALA A 59 9.07 23.06 2.54
C ALA A 59 9.49 21.59 2.64
N ASP A 60 10.45 21.26 3.51
CA ASP A 60 10.99 19.92 3.65
C ASP A 60 10.09 19.04 4.52
N THR A 61 9.49 19.63 5.55
CA THR A 61 8.56 18.92 6.43
C THR A 61 7.09 19.08 6.02
N ASN A 62 6.82 19.91 5.01
CA ASN A 62 5.48 20.36 4.60
C ASN A 62 4.67 20.84 5.82
N THR A 63 5.37 21.50 6.75
CA THR A 63 4.81 22.02 7.99
C THR A 63 4.53 23.50 7.79
N MET A 64 3.29 23.88 8.07
CA MET A 64 2.93 25.28 8.18
C MET A 64 2.82 25.63 9.66
N ALA A 65 3.49 26.70 10.05
CA ALA A 65 3.42 27.22 11.40
C ALA A 65 3.18 28.74 11.40
N THR A 66 2.40 29.18 12.38
CA THR A 66 2.37 30.60 12.76
C THR A 66 3.26 30.75 13.99
N CYS A 67 4.26 31.60 13.89
CA CYS A 67 5.23 31.87 14.94
C CYS A 67 4.90 33.19 15.64
N MET A 68 5.09 33.23 16.95
CA MET A 68 5.11 34.46 17.72
C MET A 68 6.54 34.95 17.88
N LEU A 69 6.75 36.21 17.55
CA LEU A 69 8.01 36.91 17.74
C LEU A 69 7.82 38.03 18.75
N ASP A 70 8.85 38.33 19.53
CA ASP A 70 8.87 39.60 20.27
C ASP A 70 9.26 40.77 19.36
N LYS A 71 9.40 41.96 19.95
CA LYS A 71 9.73 43.19 19.23
C LYS A 71 11.13 43.18 18.61
N ASN A 72 12.02 42.33 19.10
CA ASN A 72 13.38 42.15 18.58
C ASN A 72 13.42 41.08 17.47
N HIS A 73 12.27 40.53 17.07
CA HIS A 73 12.16 39.38 16.18
C HIS A 73 12.71 38.08 16.78
N ASP A 74 12.86 38.00 18.12
CA ASP A 74 13.25 36.77 18.76
C ASP A 74 12.06 35.81 18.85
N PHE A 75 12.31 34.55 18.50
CA PHE A 75 11.28 33.51 18.54
C PHE A 75 10.83 33.23 19.98
N LYS A 76 9.54 33.43 20.25
CA LYS A 76 8.93 33.18 21.57
C LYS A 76 8.06 31.94 21.62
N GLY A 77 7.63 31.41 20.47
CA GLY A 77 6.91 30.15 20.42
C GLY A 77 6.10 29.94 19.15
N VAL A 78 5.64 28.70 18.98
CA VAL A 78 4.72 28.32 17.91
C VAL A 78 3.29 28.48 18.39
N LEU A 79 2.48 29.23 17.64
CA LEU A 79 1.06 29.40 17.88
C LEU A 79 0.25 28.20 17.38
N TRP A 80 0.71 27.64 16.26
CA TRP A 80 0.05 26.57 15.55
C TRP A 80 1.09 25.84 14.70
N GLU A 81 1.12 24.51 14.81
CA GLU A 81 1.93 23.62 13.99
C GLU A 81 0.99 22.56 13.42
N GLN A 82 0.76 22.56 12.10
CA GLN A 82 0.07 21.45 11.44
C GLN A 82 1.09 20.56 10.75
N LYS A 83 1.37 19.40 11.37
CA LYS A 83 1.92 18.24 10.67
C LYS A 83 0.77 17.57 9.94
N THR A 84 0.62 17.77 8.64
CA THR A 84 -0.45 17.09 7.90
C THR A 84 -0.15 15.60 7.75
N GLN A 85 -0.60 14.79 8.71
CA GLN A 85 -0.56 13.32 8.61
C GLN A 85 -1.26 12.83 7.33
N ALA A 86 -2.29 13.54 6.86
CA ALA A 86 -2.98 13.23 5.61
C ALA A 86 -2.08 13.37 4.36
N ALA A 87 -1.18 14.37 4.32
CA ALA A 87 -0.25 14.53 3.21
C ALA A 87 0.84 13.45 3.26
N LYS A 88 1.35 13.13 4.46
CA LYS A 88 2.31 12.04 4.66
C LYS A 88 1.71 10.68 4.28
N LYS A 89 0.45 10.42 4.64
CA LYS A 89 -0.30 9.22 4.24
C LYS A 89 -0.56 9.10 2.74
N SER A 90 -0.49 10.21 2.02
CA SER A 90 -0.75 10.23 0.58
C SER A 90 0.49 9.97 -0.28
N THR A 91 1.70 9.95 0.29
CA THR A 91 2.90 9.70 -0.50
C THR A 91 3.02 8.23 -0.88
N LEU A 92 3.64 7.97 -2.04
CA LEU A 92 3.90 6.62 -2.54
C LEU A 92 4.66 5.78 -1.51
N GLU A 93 5.67 6.36 -0.88
CA GLU A 93 6.53 5.71 0.10
C GLU A 93 5.74 5.29 1.33
N TYR A 94 4.84 6.14 1.83
CA TYR A 94 4.04 5.81 2.99
C TYR A 94 3.06 4.68 2.70
N LYS A 95 2.37 4.71 1.56
CA LYS A 95 1.47 3.63 1.12
C LYS A 95 2.22 2.31 0.94
N ILE A 96 3.46 2.37 0.42
CA ILE A 96 4.35 1.21 0.33
C ILE A 96 4.70 0.70 1.73
N ILE A 97 5.06 1.58 2.67
CA ILE A 97 5.35 1.17 4.06
C ILE A 97 4.13 0.50 4.70
N GLU A 98 2.92 1.05 4.52
CA GLU A 98 1.68 0.43 5.00
C GLU A 98 1.48 -0.97 4.40
N TRP A 99 1.71 -1.13 3.09
CA TRP A 99 1.68 -2.44 2.46
C TRP A 99 2.70 -3.39 3.07
N MET A 100 3.94 -2.94 3.25
CA MET A 100 5.04 -3.74 3.82
C MET A 100 4.76 -4.17 5.27
N ALA A 101 3.98 -3.40 6.02
CA ALA A 101 3.56 -3.70 7.38
C ALA A 101 2.33 -4.62 7.46
N SER A 102 1.70 -4.95 6.33
CA SER A 102 0.55 -5.85 6.27
C SER A 102 0.94 -7.33 6.19
N ASP A 103 0.00 -8.21 6.54
CA ASP A 103 0.16 -9.67 6.42
C ASP A 103 -0.04 -10.20 4.99
N ASP A 104 -0.43 -9.34 4.04
CA ASP A 104 -0.76 -9.72 2.66
C ASP A 104 0.43 -9.56 1.69
N THR A 105 1.65 -9.72 2.21
CA THR A 105 2.88 -9.49 1.45
C THR A 105 3.55 -10.76 0.97
N GLY A 106 4.38 -10.65 -0.07
CA GLY A 106 5.17 -11.76 -0.60
C GLY A 106 6.39 -11.24 -1.35
N VAL A 107 7.35 -12.10 -1.69
CA VAL A 107 8.59 -11.70 -2.38
C VAL A 107 8.29 -10.94 -3.67
N SER A 108 7.30 -11.38 -4.43
CA SER A 108 6.86 -10.74 -5.67
C SER A 108 6.32 -9.33 -5.45
N SER A 109 5.38 -9.13 -4.51
CA SER A 109 4.80 -7.81 -4.26
C SER A 109 5.81 -6.85 -3.62
N LYS A 110 6.66 -7.34 -2.71
CA LYS A 110 7.76 -6.56 -2.11
C LYS A 110 8.75 -6.08 -3.19
N THR A 111 9.05 -6.93 -4.17
CA THR A 111 9.92 -6.57 -5.29
C THR A 111 9.36 -5.38 -6.09
N MET A 112 8.05 -5.40 -6.42
CA MET A 112 7.42 -4.27 -7.13
C MET A 112 7.47 -2.98 -6.30
N ALA A 113 7.15 -3.08 -5.01
CA ALA A 113 7.14 -1.95 -4.11
C ALA A 113 8.53 -1.31 -3.95
N PHE A 114 9.58 -2.11 -3.76
CA PHE A 114 10.95 -1.59 -3.64
C PHE A 114 11.43 -0.91 -4.93
N ILE A 115 11.10 -1.48 -6.10
CA ILE A 115 11.48 -0.87 -7.38
C ILE A 115 10.75 0.48 -7.56
N ALA A 116 9.46 0.54 -7.26
CA ALA A 116 8.67 1.77 -7.35
C ALA A 116 9.15 2.85 -6.38
N ALA A 117 9.56 2.47 -5.16
CA ALA A 117 10.15 3.37 -4.18
C ALA A 117 11.61 3.77 -4.49
N GLY A 118 12.19 3.28 -5.60
CA GLY A 118 13.59 3.56 -5.95
C GLY A 118 14.62 2.92 -5.01
N VAL A 119 14.22 1.96 -4.17
CA VAL A 119 15.09 1.30 -3.20
C VAL A 119 15.93 0.23 -3.92
N PRO A 120 17.27 0.24 -3.77
CA PRO A 120 18.13 -0.75 -4.41
C PRO A 120 17.90 -2.15 -3.81
N LEU A 121 17.73 -3.13 -4.69
CA LEU A 121 17.56 -4.54 -4.33
C LEU A 121 18.93 -5.14 -3.99
N ARG A 122 19.30 -5.13 -2.71
CA ARG A 122 20.66 -5.53 -2.26
C ARG A 122 20.91 -7.04 -2.21
N LYS A 123 19.87 -7.87 -2.28
CA LYS A 123 19.99 -9.35 -2.28
C LYS A 123 19.14 -9.94 -3.39
N ILE A 124 19.79 -10.61 -4.35
CA ILE A 124 19.15 -11.21 -5.53
C ILE A 124 18.15 -12.31 -5.13
N ASP A 125 18.43 -13.06 -4.06
CA ASP A 125 17.59 -14.18 -3.59
C ASP A 125 16.21 -13.75 -3.05
N TYR A 126 16.00 -12.44 -2.86
CA TYR A 126 14.72 -11.85 -2.44
C TYR A 126 14.05 -11.03 -3.54
N VAL A 127 14.49 -11.22 -4.79
CA VAL A 127 13.94 -10.55 -5.98
C VAL A 127 13.34 -11.62 -6.88
N SER A 128 12.02 -11.66 -6.94
CA SER A 128 11.33 -12.60 -7.82
C SER A 128 10.03 -12.01 -8.34
N GLY A 129 9.58 -12.55 -9.47
CA GLY A 129 8.26 -12.28 -10.04
C GLY A 129 7.24 -13.28 -9.49
N PRO A 130 5.94 -13.05 -9.75
CA PRO A 130 4.92 -13.95 -9.27
C PRO A 130 5.04 -15.31 -9.95
N LEU A 131 5.03 -16.38 -9.17
CA LEU A 131 5.27 -17.72 -9.67
C LEU A 131 3.98 -18.53 -9.87
N ASP A 132 2.97 -18.22 -9.08
CA ASP A 132 1.64 -18.80 -9.12
C ASP A 132 0.55 -17.72 -8.94
N SER A 133 -0.71 -18.15 -8.98
CA SER A 133 -1.85 -17.25 -8.80
C SER A 133 -1.90 -16.58 -7.42
N GLY A 134 -1.30 -17.20 -6.39
CA GLY A 134 -1.22 -16.62 -5.05
C GLY A 134 -0.23 -15.46 -5.00
N ASP A 135 0.95 -15.63 -5.61
CA ASP A 135 1.93 -14.56 -5.79
C ASP A 135 1.36 -13.42 -6.64
N PHE A 136 0.67 -13.75 -7.74
CA PHE A 136 0.02 -12.74 -8.58
C PHE A 136 -1.07 -12.01 -7.81
N GLY A 137 -1.89 -12.72 -7.04
CA GLY A 137 -2.94 -12.13 -6.21
C GLY A 137 -2.42 -11.10 -5.22
N ARG A 138 -1.26 -11.35 -4.58
CA ARG A 138 -0.58 -10.36 -3.72
C ARG A 138 -0.10 -9.14 -4.51
N CYS A 139 0.50 -9.34 -5.68
CA CYS A 139 0.90 -8.22 -6.55
C CYS A 139 -0.32 -7.40 -7.03
N TYR A 140 -1.42 -8.07 -7.33
CA TYR A 140 -2.67 -7.43 -7.74
C TYR A 140 -3.28 -6.60 -6.61
N ARG A 141 -3.34 -7.13 -5.38
CA ARG A 141 -3.84 -6.39 -4.21
C ARG A 141 -2.94 -5.21 -3.83
N LEU A 142 -1.62 -5.36 -3.98
CA LEU A 142 -0.69 -4.23 -3.86
C LEU A 142 -1.08 -3.08 -4.81
N LEU A 143 -1.38 -3.37 -6.07
CA LEU A 143 -1.75 -2.33 -7.05
C LEU A 143 -3.14 -1.75 -6.85
N LYS A 144 -4.06 -2.49 -6.22
CA LYS A 144 -5.32 -1.91 -5.76
C LYS A 144 -5.10 -0.96 -4.58
N ALA A 145 -4.16 -1.26 -3.69
CA ALA A 145 -3.80 -0.39 -2.57
C ALA A 145 -2.96 0.82 -2.99
N VAL A 146 -2.04 0.63 -3.95
CA VAL A 146 -1.04 1.62 -4.41
C VAL A 146 -1.00 1.65 -5.94
N PRO A 147 -2.02 2.22 -6.61
CA PRO A 147 -2.14 2.21 -8.07
C PRO A 147 -0.98 2.93 -8.79
N GLU A 148 -0.32 3.86 -8.12
CA GLU A 148 0.83 4.62 -8.66
C GLU A 148 2.02 3.71 -9.02
N ILE A 149 2.11 2.50 -8.44
CA ILE A 149 3.15 1.52 -8.80
C ILE A 149 3.03 1.10 -10.28
N ARG A 150 1.84 1.25 -10.89
CA ARG A 150 1.65 0.94 -12.32
C ARG A 150 2.54 1.77 -13.24
N ASP A 151 2.87 3.00 -12.86
CA ASP A 151 3.77 3.87 -13.64
C ASP A 151 5.20 3.32 -13.72
N TYR A 152 5.58 2.47 -12.76
CA TYR A 152 6.90 1.84 -12.68
C TYR A 152 6.95 0.47 -13.35
N PHE A 153 5.87 0.01 -14.00
CA PHE A 153 5.86 -1.25 -14.74
C PHE A 153 7.00 -1.40 -15.75
N PRO A 154 7.36 -0.37 -16.55
CA PRO A 154 8.50 -0.46 -17.46
C PRO A 154 9.82 -0.73 -16.72
N ASP A 155 10.02 -0.11 -15.56
CA ASP A 155 11.23 -0.30 -14.74
C ASP A 155 11.26 -1.68 -14.08
N ILE A 156 10.11 -2.14 -13.59
CA ILE A 156 9.96 -3.48 -12.99
C ILE A 156 10.25 -4.56 -14.04
N ALA A 157 9.65 -4.46 -15.23
CA ALA A 157 9.87 -5.40 -16.33
C ALA A 157 11.32 -5.39 -16.84
N ARG A 158 11.99 -4.24 -16.80
CA ARG A 158 13.40 -4.10 -17.18
C ARG A 158 14.34 -4.73 -16.15
N LYS A 159 14.09 -4.51 -14.85
CA LYS A 159 14.96 -4.99 -13.77
C LYS A 159 14.76 -6.47 -13.46
N VAL A 160 13.53 -6.99 -13.59
CA VAL A 160 13.18 -8.35 -13.18
C VAL A 160 12.49 -9.10 -14.33
N LYS A 161 13.24 -10.00 -14.97
CA LYS A 161 12.80 -10.70 -16.19
C LYS A 161 11.50 -11.49 -16.00
N SER A 162 11.28 -12.11 -14.84
CA SER A 162 10.07 -12.88 -14.53
C SER A 162 8.79 -12.02 -14.50
N PHE A 163 8.91 -10.70 -14.27
CA PHE A 163 7.77 -9.78 -14.39
C PHE A 163 7.45 -9.40 -15.84
N LYS A 164 8.39 -9.53 -16.78
CA LYS A 164 8.23 -8.98 -18.14
C LYS A 164 7.00 -9.55 -18.86
N ALA A 165 6.82 -10.87 -18.84
CA ALA A 165 5.68 -11.54 -19.47
C ALA A 165 4.37 -11.23 -18.72
N ILE A 166 4.42 -11.23 -17.38
CA ILE A 166 3.26 -10.97 -16.53
C ILE A 166 2.73 -9.54 -16.71
N ILE A 167 3.62 -8.54 -16.69
CA ILE A 167 3.27 -7.13 -16.88
C ILE A 167 2.69 -6.89 -18.27
N LYS A 168 3.26 -7.52 -19.30
CA LYS A 168 2.72 -7.42 -20.67
C LYS A 168 1.27 -7.93 -20.77
N HIS A 169 0.92 -8.94 -19.99
CA HIS A 169 -0.40 -9.56 -19.95
C HIS A 169 -1.19 -9.19 -18.68
N TRP A 170 -0.85 -8.06 -18.05
CA TRP A 170 -1.35 -7.73 -16.72
C TRP A 170 -2.88 -7.62 -16.67
N ASP A 171 -3.47 -6.92 -17.62
CA ASP A 171 -4.92 -6.66 -17.63
C ASP A 171 -5.71 -7.93 -17.93
N GLU A 172 -5.19 -8.79 -18.82
CA GLU A 172 -5.72 -10.12 -19.10
C GLU A 172 -5.72 -10.99 -17.84
N LEU A 173 -4.57 -11.09 -17.15
CA LEU A 173 -4.42 -11.86 -15.91
C LEU A 173 -5.29 -11.30 -14.79
N SER A 174 -5.43 -9.97 -14.71
CA SER A 174 -6.28 -9.31 -13.71
C SER A 174 -7.75 -9.67 -13.90
N ALA A 175 -8.24 -9.69 -15.14
CA ALA A 175 -9.62 -10.08 -15.45
C ALA A 175 -9.89 -11.56 -15.12
N LEU A 176 -8.97 -12.47 -15.47
CA LEU A 176 -9.05 -13.88 -15.10
C LEU A 176 -9.05 -14.05 -13.57
N TYR A 177 -8.14 -13.36 -12.89
CA TYR A 177 -8.04 -13.41 -11.44
C TYR A 177 -9.32 -12.92 -10.78
N GLU A 178 -9.85 -11.77 -11.18
CA GLU A 178 -11.10 -11.19 -10.67
C GLU A 178 -12.30 -12.14 -10.84
N LYS A 179 -12.39 -12.85 -11.98
CA LYS A 179 -13.43 -13.87 -12.24
C LYS A 179 -13.34 -15.07 -11.29
N GLU A 180 -12.14 -15.40 -10.84
CA GLU A 180 -11.87 -16.56 -9.98
C GLU A 180 -11.82 -16.22 -8.48
N ILE A 181 -11.88 -14.94 -8.10
CA ILE A 181 -11.95 -14.53 -6.68
C ILE A 181 -13.20 -15.14 -6.03
N GLY A 182 -13.01 -15.80 -4.89
CA GLY A 182 -14.09 -16.42 -4.11
C GLY A 182 -14.48 -17.83 -4.54
N SER A 183 -13.99 -18.33 -5.69
CA SER A 183 -14.22 -19.73 -6.12
C SER A 183 -13.40 -20.75 -5.32
N GLY A 184 -12.36 -20.28 -4.62
CA GLY A 184 -11.36 -21.12 -3.95
C GLY A 184 -10.39 -21.82 -4.90
N ARG A 185 -10.51 -21.63 -6.22
CA ARG A 185 -9.67 -22.27 -7.25
C ARG A 185 -9.34 -21.27 -8.37
N TYR A 186 -8.05 -21.01 -8.58
CA TYR A 186 -7.54 -20.08 -9.60
C TYR A 186 -7.00 -20.85 -10.82
N ILE A 187 -7.84 -21.67 -11.45
CA ILE A 187 -7.41 -22.64 -12.47
C ILE A 187 -6.97 -21.92 -13.75
N GLU A 188 -7.81 -21.02 -14.27
CA GLU A 188 -7.57 -20.27 -15.50
C GLU A 188 -6.37 -19.33 -15.31
N THR A 189 -6.32 -18.60 -14.19
CA THR A 189 -5.20 -17.71 -13.86
C THR A 189 -3.89 -18.50 -13.74
N THR A 190 -3.90 -19.62 -13.02
CA THR A 190 -2.70 -20.45 -12.84
C THR A 190 -2.22 -21.03 -14.17
N GLN A 191 -3.15 -21.54 -14.99
CA GLN A 191 -2.81 -22.07 -16.30
C GLN A 191 -2.18 -20.99 -17.17
N ARG A 192 -2.80 -19.80 -17.22
CA ARG A 192 -2.29 -18.70 -18.03
C ARG A 192 -0.91 -18.24 -17.59
N MET A 193 -0.69 -18.14 -16.28
CA MET A 193 0.64 -17.81 -15.75
C MET A 193 1.69 -18.86 -16.11
N ARG A 194 1.35 -20.16 -16.10
CA ARG A 194 2.29 -21.22 -16.50
C ARG A 194 2.69 -21.10 -17.97
N GLU A 195 1.75 -20.77 -18.84
CA GLU A 195 2.01 -20.52 -20.26
C GLU A 195 2.94 -19.31 -20.45
N LEU A 196 2.69 -18.22 -19.73
CA LEU A 196 3.49 -16.98 -19.85
C LEU A 196 4.90 -17.11 -19.29
N LEU A 197 5.08 -17.93 -18.26
CA LEU A 197 6.37 -18.14 -17.59
C LEU A 197 7.16 -19.31 -18.20
N ASP A 198 6.65 -19.94 -19.25
CA ASP A 198 7.25 -21.08 -19.96
C ASP A 198 7.74 -22.20 -19.03
N ARG A 199 7.01 -22.43 -17.92
CA ARG A 199 7.42 -23.41 -16.90
C ARG A 199 6.86 -24.80 -17.11
N PHE A 200 5.85 -24.94 -17.96
CA PHE A 200 5.30 -26.22 -18.38
C PHE A 200 4.69 -26.07 -19.78
N PRO A 201 5.33 -26.55 -20.87
CA PRO A 201 4.64 -26.69 -22.14
C PRO A 201 3.38 -27.55 -21.93
N LYS A 202 2.30 -27.21 -22.65
CA LYS A 202 0.97 -27.83 -22.50
C LYS A 202 1.08 -29.34 -22.23
N LEU A 203 0.61 -29.79 -21.06
CA LEU A 203 0.36 -31.20 -20.85
C LEU A 203 -0.59 -31.64 -21.97
N PRO A 204 -0.28 -32.72 -22.73
CA PRO A 204 -1.17 -33.20 -23.75
C PRO A 204 -2.53 -33.46 -23.10
N SER A 205 -3.58 -32.92 -23.70
CA SER A 205 -4.96 -33.19 -23.30
C SER A 205 -5.18 -34.69 -23.41
N SER A 206 -5.08 -35.41 -22.29
CA SER A 206 -5.47 -36.82 -22.24
C SER A 206 -6.94 -36.89 -22.69
N PRO A 207 -7.28 -37.74 -23.66
CA PRO A 207 -8.67 -37.95 -24.02
C PRO A 207 -9.38 -38.46 -22.78
N VAL A 208 -10.47 -37.78 -22.40
CA VAL A 208 -11.47 -38.30 -21.47
C VAL A 208 -11.99 -39.59 -22.09
N GLN A 209 -11.41 -40.72 -21.68
CA GLN A 209 -12.03 -42.01 -21.94
C GLN A 209 -13.22 -42.13 -20.99
N THR A 210 -14.39 -41.77 -21.51
CA THR A 210 -15.64 -42.31 -21.00
C THR A 210 -15.66 -43.80 -21.33
N SER A 211 -15.11 -44.63 -20.45
CA SER A 211 -15.37 -46.08 -20.47
C SER A 211 -16.42 -46.41 -19.42
N THR A 212 -17.63 -46.60 -19.93
CA THR A 212 -18.71 -47.33 -19.27
C THR A 212 -18.21 -48.71 -18.83
N SER A 213 -18.48 -49.04 -17.57
CA SER A 213 -18.31 -50.38 -16.99
C SER A 213 -19.10 -51.44 -17.77
N PRO A 214 -18.62 -52.70 -17.77
CA PRO A 214 -19.56 -53.75 -17.35
C PRO A 214 -18.94 -54.72 -16.34
N ALA A 215 -19.77 -55.07 -15.36
CA ALA A 215 -19.53 -56.09 -14.36
C ALA A 215 -19.36 -57.50 -14.96
N LYS A 216 -18.49 -58.33 -14.36
CA LYS A 216 -18.76 -59.78 -14.09
C LYS A 216 -17.71 -60.46 -13.19
N LYS A 217 -18.22 -60.97 -12.06
CA LYS A 217 -18.00 -62.26 -11.35
C LYS A 217 -16.59 -62.79 -11.00
N ALA A 218 -16.32 -62.78 -9.69
CA ALA A 218 -15.97 -63.87 -8.76
C ALA A 218 -15.25 -65.15 -9.22
N THR A 219 -14.13 -65.46 -8.55
CA THR A 219 -13.67 -66.73 -7.90
C THR A 219 -12.16 -66.60 -7.63
N GLY A 220 -11.47 -67.07 -6.57
CA GLY A 220 -11.75 -67.86 -5.37
C GLY A 220 -10.42 -68.00 -4.58
N THR A 221 -10.52 -68.00 -3.25
CA THR A 221 -9.69 -68.66 -2.23
C THR A 221 -8.16 -68.87 -2.41
N SER A 222 -7.38 -68.39 -1.43
CA SER A 222 -6.72 -69.31 -0.47
C SER A 222 -6.20 -68.63 0.80
N LYS A 223 -6.38 -69.39 1.90
CA LYS A 223 -6.02 -69.11 3.29
C LYS A 223 -4.51 -69.28 3.52
N THR A 224 -3.94 -68.49 4.43
CA THR A 224 -3.14 -69.04 5.53
C THR A 224 -3.14 -68.11 6.74
N LYS A 225 -3.66 -68.64 7.86
CA LYS A 225 -3.48 -68.16 9.22
C LYS A 225 -2.05 -68.48 9.68
N ALA A 226 -1.44 -67.60 10.46
CA ALA A 226 -0.73 -67.98 11.69
C ALA A 226 -0.53 -66.75 12.57
N ALA A 227 -1.15 -66.80 13.75
CA ALA A 227 -0.96 -65.90 14.86
C ALA A 227 0.25 -66.33 15.70
N ILE A 228 0.71 -65.44 16.59
CA ILE A 228 1.25 -65.65 17.97
C ILE A 228 2.14 -64.42 18.27
N LYS A 229 2.17 -63.76 19.42
CA LYS A 229 1.31 -63.57 20.60
C LYS A 229 2.08 -62.54 21.46
N LYS A 230 1.33 -61.63 22.09
CA LYS A 230 1.70 -60.70 23.17
C LYS A 230 2.87 -61.14 24.08
N LYS A 231 3.62 -60.16 24.60
CA LYS A 231 3.68 -59.91 26.07
C LYS A 231 4.24 -58.54 26.43
N SER A 232 3.45 -57.87 27.26
CA SER A 232 3.72 -56.68 28.06
C SER A 232 4.34 -57.05 29.42
N ALA A 233 4.93 -56.03 30.06
CA ALA A 233 5.32 -55.90 31.48
C ALA A 233 6.65 -56.53 31.92
N SER A 234 7.64 -55.70 32.26
CA SER A 234 7.83 -55.20 33.63
C SER A 234 8.55 -53.86 33.61
#